data_AF-A0A9D6LUE9-F1
#
_entry.id   AF-A0A9D6LUE9-F1
#
_cell.length_a   1.000
_cell.length_b   1.000
_cell.length_c   1.000
_cell.angle_alpha   90.00
_cell.angle_beta   90.00
_cell.angle_gamma   90.00
#
_symmetry.space_group_name_H-M   'P 1'
#
loop_
_entity.id
_entity.type
_entity.pdbx_description
1 polymer ?
#
loop_
_entity_poly.entity_id
_entity_poly.type
_entity_poly.pdbx_seq_one_letter_code
_entity_poly.pdbx_strand_id
1 'polypeptide(L)'
;MAILSLVYVVATVLIAIIMLRANSISSRSLAQAVELEKLRSRPYLLFDLESRHKAIHAVLKNLGKTAAYNVRISVTPELKSVIQGQDWVSSLTTNEISFLAPNREISDFIQSGPQFSKSYPDLKFEGELLYRDSEGNSFREPFKIELKYQMRLLHVSEEDNEIPKKIPKPNRGIHPTAAKARRRVMPEPLGP
;
A
#
# COMPACT_ATOMS: atom_id res chain seq x y z
N MET A 1 19.00 -72.24 12.71
CA MET A 1 19.63 -71.14 11.94
C MET A 1 18.77 -70.68 10.76
N ALA A 2 18.31 -71.57 9.86
CA ALA A 2 17.57 -71.19 8.64
C ALA A 2 16.24 -70.43 8.87
N ILE A 3 15.50 -70.74 9.94
CA ILE A 3 14.21 -70.08 10.25
C ILE A 3 14.44 -68.59 10.61
N LEU A 4 15.50 -68.31 11.36
CA LEU A 4 15.80 -66.95 11.83
C LEU A 4 16.21 -66.03 10.66
N SER A 5 16.96 -66.57 9.69
CA SER A 5 17.31 -65.86 8.46
C SER A 5 16.10 -65.60 7.57
N LEU A 6 15.15 -66.54 7.47
CA LEU A 6 13.93 -66.35 6.69
C LEU A 6 13.11 -65.17 7.23
N VAL A 7 12.92 -65.12 8.55
CA VAL A 7 12.18 -64.03 9.22
C VAL A 7 12.86 -62.68 8.97
N TYR A 8 14.19 -62.62 9.03
CA TYR A 8 14.94 -61.40 8.77
C TYR A 8 14.76 -60.90 7.32
N VAL A 9 14.81 -61.81 6.34
CA VAL A 9 14.61 -61.46 4.91
C VAL A 9 13.19 -60.93 4.67
N VAL A 10 12.17 -61.59 5.24
CA VAL A 10 10.78 -61.12 5.10
C VAL A 10 10.60 -59.74 5.74
N ALA A 11 11.18 -59.52 6.92
CA ALA A 11 11.14 -58.21 7.58
C ALA A 11 11.83 -57.12 6.76
N THR A 12 13.01 -57.40 6.18
CA THR A 12 13.72 -56.43 5.34
C THR A 12 12.97 -56.11 4.06
N VAL A 13 12.34 -57.09 3.40
CA VAL A 13 11.49 -56.85 2.23
C VAL A 13 10.29 -55.97 2.59
N LEU A 14 9.63 -56.22 3.73
CA LEU A 14 8.53 -55.38 4.22
C LEU A 14 8.98 -53.94 4.47
N ILE A 15 10.12 -53.74 5.14
CA ILE A 15 10.68 -52.41 5.41
C ILE A 15 10.98 -51.69 4.09
N ALA A 16 11.57 -52.38 3.10
CA ALA A 16 11.87 -51.80 1.80
C ALA A 16 10.61 -51.31 1.07
N ILE A 17 9.52 -52.10 1.09
CA ILE A 17 8.23 -51.71 0.48
C ILE A 17 7.65 -50.47 1.15
N ILE A 18 7.70 -50.40 2.49
CA ILE A 18 7.23 -49.24 3.24
C ILE A 18 8.06 -48.00 2.90
N MET A 19 9.39 -48.12 2.83
CA MET A 19 10.28 -47.01 2.44
C MET A 19 9.98 -46.48 1.03
N LEU A 20 9.77 -47.36 0.06
CA LEU A 20 9.43 -46.95 -1.31
C LEU A 20 8.11 -46.16 -1.35
N ARG A 21 7.08 -46.61 -0.61
CA ARG A 21 5.82 -45.87 -0.51
C ARG A 21 6.01 -44.54 0.21
N ALA A 22 6.71 -44.52 1.35
CA ALA A 22 6.99 -43.30 2.10
C ALA A 22 7.74 -42.24 1.27
N ASN A 23 8.68 -42.67 0.43
CA ASN A 23 9.43 -41.78 -0.46
C ASN A 23 8.51 -41.10 -1.50
N SER A 24 7.57 -41.85 -2.08
CA SER A 24 6.61 -41.31 -3.05
C SER A 24 5.60 -40.32 -2.44
N ILE A 25 5.23 -40.50 -1.16
CA ILE A 25 4.40 -39.52 -0.45
C ILE A 25 5.23 -38.26 -0.15
N SER A 26 6.46 -38.45 0.33
CA SER A 26 7.37 -37.35 0.67
C SER A 26 7.68 -36.46 -0.54
N SER A 27 7.87 -37.05 -1.73
CA SER A 27 8.12 -36.28 -2.95
C SER A 27 6.93 -35.41 -3.36
N ARG A 28 5.70 -35.90 -3.17
CA ARG A 28 4.47 -35.11 -3.42
C ARG A 28 4.33 -33.97 -2.42
N SER A 29 4.57 -34.22 -1.14
CA SER A 29 4.55 -33.17 -0.11
C SER A 29 5.59 -32.10 -0.37
N LEU A 30 6.79 -32.48 -0.81
CA LEU A 30 7.84 -31.52 -1.19
C LEU A 30 7.42 -30.69 -2.41
N ALA A 31 6.85 -31.31 -3.43
CA ALA A 31 6.36 -30.60 -4.61
C ALA A 31 5.28 -29.56 -4.23
N GLN A 32 4.34 -29.94 -3.36
CA GLN A 32 3.32 -29.03 -2.84
C GLN A 32 3.92 -27.89 -2.01
N ALA A 33 4.94 -28.17 -1.19
CA ALA A 33 5.62 -27.16 -0.41
C ALA A 33 6.32 -26.13 -1.31
N VAL A 34 7.00 -26.59 -2.36
CA VAL A 34 7.66 -25.72 -3.35
C VAL A 34 6.63 -24.87 -4.12
N GLU A 35 5.49 -25.44 -4.50
CA GLU A 35 4.43 -24.70 -5.19
C GLU A 35 3.83 -23.61 -4.29
N LEU A 36 3.54 -23.94 -3.02
CA LEU A 36 3.08 -22.97 -2.03
C LEU A 36 4.11 -21.88 -1.74
N GLU A 37 5.39 -22.24 -1.72
CA GLU A 37 6.47 -21.28 -1.55
C GLU A 37 6.55 -20.33 -2.74
N LYS A 38 6.44 -20.84 -3.98
CA LYS A 38 6.37 -20.02 -5.20
C LYS A 38 5.19 -19.06 -5.20
N LEU A 39 4.01 -19.51 -4.77
CA LEU A 39 2.84 -18.63 -4.65
C LEU A 39 3.04 -17.55 -3.58
N ARG A 40 3.76 -17.87 -2.49
CA ARG A 40 4.09 -16.93 -1.41
C ARG A 40 5.22 -15.98 -1.76
N SER A 41 6.13 -16.38 -2.64
CA SER A 41 7.25 -15.58 -3.12
C SER A 41 6.90 -14.72 -4.33
N ARG A 42 5.67 -14.80 -4.85
CA ARG A 42 5.20 -13.91 -5.90
C ARG A 42 5.01 -12.48 -5.35
N PRO A 43 5.49 -11.44 -6.06
CA PRO A 43 5.15 -10.06 -5.71
C PRO A 43 3.66 -9.82 -5.96
N TYR A 44 3.00 -9.07 -5.08
CA TYR A 44 1.57 -8.77 -5.20
C TYR A 44 1.41 -7.27 -5.32
N LEU A 45 1.06 -6.80 -6.51
CA LEU A 45 0.94 -5.38 -6.81
C LEU A 45 -0.52 -4.96 -6.75
N LEU A 46 -0.78 -3.84 -6.09
CA LEU A 46 -2.08 -3.21 -6.02
C LEU A 46 -1.96 -1.81 -6.61
N PHE A 47 -2.73 -1.57 -7.67
CA PHE A 47 -2.95 -0.24 -8.20
C PHE A 47 -4.34 0.24 -7.78
N ASP A 48 -4.41 1.42 -7.19
CA ASP A 48 -5.66 2.03 -6.73
C ASP A 48 -5.65 3.56 -6.90
N LEU A 49 -6.82 4.16 -6.83
CA LEU A 49 -7.03 5.61 -6.81
C LEU A 49 -7.51 6.01 -5.42
N GLU A 50 -6.64 6.68 -4.66
CA GLU A 50 -6.94 7.07 -3.29
C GLU A 50 -7.23 8.57 -3.18
N SER A 51 -8.20 8.95 -2.36
CA SER A 51 -8.43 10.35 -1.99
C SER A 51 -7.60 10.71 -0.76
N ARG A 52 -6.67 11.66 -0.92
CA ARG A 52 -5.84 12.21 0.17
C ARG A 52 -5.97 13.73 0.14
N HIS A 53 -6.30 14.35 1.28
CA HIS A 53 -6.39 15.81 1.41
C HIS A 53 -7.22 16.52 0.31
N LYS A 54 -8.37 15.94 -0.08
CA LYS A 54 -9.26 16.43 -1.16
C LYS A 54 -8.67 16.35 -2.58
N ALA A 55 -7.57 15.63 -2.75
CA ALA A 55 -6.99 15.30 -4.04
C ALA A 55 -7.07 13.80 -4.29
N ILE A 56 -7.18 13.43 -5.56
CA ILE A 56 -7.07 12.05 -6.01
C ILE A 56 -5.63 11.76 -6.38
N HIS A 57 -5.10 10.69 -5.84
CA HIS A 57 -3.76 10.17 -6.11
C HIS A 57 -3.87 8.79 -6.74
N ALA A 58 -3.05 8.53 -7.75
CA ALA A 58 -2.82 7.19 -8.24
C ALA A 58 -1.73 6.54 -7.40
N VAL A 59 -2.02 5.35 -6.86
CA VAL A 59 -1.17 4.70 -5.88
C VAL A 59 -0.87 3.28 -6.34
N LEU A 60 0.41 2.95 -6.42
CA LEU A 60 0.90 1.60 -6.67
C LEU A 60 1.61 1.10 -5.41
N LYS A 61 1.16 -0.04 -4.88
CA LYS A 61 1.73 -0.69 -3.70
C LYS A 61 2.21 -2.09 -4.05
N ASN A 62 3.35 -2.49 -3.52
CA ASN A 62 3.74 -3.89 -3.48
C ASN A 62 3.43 -4.46 -2.09
N LEU A 63 2.37 -5.23 -2.00
CA LEU A 63 1.92 -5.93 -0.79
C LEU A 63 2.52 -7.36 -0.69
N GLY A 64 3.26 -7.79 -1.72
CA GLY A 64 3.95 -9.07 -1.73
C GLY A 64 5.18 -9.10 -0.82
N LYS A 65 5.73 -10.30 -0.62
CA LYS A 65 6.96 -10.50 0.18
C LYS A 65 8.25 -10.27 -0.60
N THR A 66 8.16 -10.15 -1.92
CA THR A 66 9.30 -10.04 -2.84
C THR A 66 9.17 -8.79 -3.69
N ALA A 67 10.29 -8.36 -4.28
CA ALA A 67 10.32 -7.18 -5.14
C ALA A 67 9.66 -7.48 -6.49
N ALA A 68 9.02 -6.46 -7.05
CA ALA A 68 8.55 -6.47 -8.43
C ALA A 68 9.51 -5.67 -9.31
N TYR A 69 9.69 -6.14 -10.53
CA TYR A 69 10.57 -5.53 -11.53
C TYR A 69 9.79 -5.18 -12.79
N ASN A 70 10.26 -4.16 -13.50
CA ASN A 70 9.74 -3.75 -14.81
C ASN A 70 8.21 -3.57 -14.82
N VAL A 71 7.69 -2.88 -13.80
CA VAL A 71 6.26 -2.69 -13.62
C VAL A 71 5.76 -1.67 -14.63
N ARG A 72 4.73 -2.04 -15.38
CA ARG A 72 3.98 -1.17 -16.29
C ARG A 72 2.50 -1.23 -15.97
N ILE A 73 1.85 -0.09 -16.07
CA ILE A 73 0.43 0.08 -15.73
C ILE A 73 -0.25 0.68 -16.96
N SER A 74 -1.31 0.02 -17.43
CA SER A 74 -2.21 0.63 -18.41
C SER A 74 -3.56 0.85 -17.74
N VAL A 75 -4.15 2.03 -17.95
CA VAL A 75 -5.44 2.42 -17.38
C VAL A 75 -6.28 3.06 -18.47
N THR A 76 -7.55 2.68 -18.54
CA THR A 76 -8.58 3.29 -19.38
C THR A 76 -9.76 3.72 -18.52
N PRO A 77 -10.22 4.97 -18.59
CA PRO A 77 -9.67 6.08 -19.37
C PRO A 77 -8.28 6.51 -18.85
N GLU A 78 -7.49 7.16 -19.73
CA GLU A 78 -6.15 7.63 -19.40
C GLU A 78 -6.18 8.64 -18.23
N LEU A 79 -5.26 8.45 -17.27
CA LEU A 79 -5.15 9.30 -16.09
C LEU A 79 -4.29 10.53 -16.37
N LYS A 80 -4.86 11.71 -16.13
CA LYS A 80 -4.19 13.00 -16.34
C LYS A 80 -3.86 13.68 -15.02
N SER A 81 -2.58 13.95 -14.81
CA SER A 81 -2.07 14.79 -13.74
C SER A 81 -2.14 16.27 -14.13
N VAL A 82 -2.67 17.13 -13.25
CA VAL A 82 -2.68 18.59 -13.47
C VAL A 82 -1.58 19.24 -12.64
N ILE A 83 -0.49 19.61 -13.30
CA ILE A 83 0.64 20.29 -12.67
C ILE A 83 0.73 21.69 -13.26
N GLN A 84 0.65 22.72 -12.41
CA GLN A 84 0.69 24.14 -12.82
C GLN A 84 -0.36 24.54 -13.88
N GLY A 85 -1.52 23.86 -13.88
CA GLY A 85 -2.62 24.15 -14.81
C GLY A 85 -2.46 23.55 -16.21
N GLN A 86 -1.43 22.73 -16.43
CA GLN A 86 -1.29 21.92 -17.65
C GLN A 86 -1.63 20.46 -17.36
N ASP A 87 -2.30 19.83 -18.32
CA ASP A 87 -2.60 18.40 -18.29
C ASP A 87 -1.37 17.61 -18.75
N TRP A 88 -0.88 16.74 -17.89
CA TRP A 88 0.17 15.76 -18.16
C TRP A 88 -0.40 14.36 -18.00
N VAL A 89 0.10 13.37 -18.74
CA VAL A 89 -0.24 11.98 -18.45
C VAL A 89 0.43 11.58 -17.13
N SER A 90 -0.28 10.80 -16.30
CA SER A 90 0.28 10.33 -15.02
C SER A 90 1.61 9.60 -15.27
N SER A 91 2.66 10.03 -14.58
CA SER A 91 4.00 9.45 -14.71
C SER A 91 4.00 7.98 -14.30
N LEU A 92 3.08 7.59 -13.41
CA LEU A 92 2.92 6.24 -12.91
C LEU A 92 2.29 5.30 -13.96
N THR A 93 1.50 5.82 -14.91
CA THR A 93 0.95 5.05 -16.03
C THR A 93 1.79 5.14 -17.30
N THR A 94 2.59 6.20 -17.46
CA THR A 94 3.43 6.38 -18.65
C THR A 94 4.78 5.67 -18.55
N ASN A 95 5.41 5.72 -17.37
CA ASN A 95 6.78 5.24 -17.20
C ASN A 95 6.81 3.81 -16.66
N GLU A 96 7.80 3.04 -17.11
CA GLU A 96 8.13 1.75 -16.50
C GLU A 96 8.86 1.97 -15.18
N ILE A 97 8.37 1.33 -14.12
CA ILE A 97 9.01 1.33 -12.82
C ILE A 97 9.93 0.11 -12.77
N SER A 98 11.24 0.34 -12.91
CA SER A 98 12.23 -0.73 -13.00
C SER A 98 12.26 -1.62 -11.75
N PHE A 99 11.98 -1.05 -10.57
CA PHE A 99 12.07 -1.76 -9.30
C PHE A 99 11.06 -1.22 -8.27
N LEU A 100 10.30 -2.11 -7.66
CA LEU A 100 9.41 -1.81 -6.54
C LEU A 100 9.60 -2.84 -5.41
N ALA A 101 10.27 -2.40 -4.34
CA ALA A 101 10.55 -3.25 -3.18
C ALA A 101 9.26 -3.69 -2.44
N PRO A 102 9.33 -4.80 -1.67
CA PRO A 102 8.22 -5.24 -0.82
C PRO A 102 7.76 -4.14 0.15
N ASN A 103 6.46 -4.04 0.38
CA ASN A 103 5.81 -3.06 1.26
C ASN A 103 6.13 -1.60 0.91
N ARG A 104 6.57 -1.32 -0.32
CA ARG A 104 6.75 0.06 -0.80
C ARG A 104 5.55 0.51 -1.61
N GLU A 105 5.37 1.82 -1.58
CA GLU A 105 4.32 2.54 -2.27
C GLU A 105 4.95 3.65 -3.10
N ILE A 106 4.45 3.81 -4.33
CA ILE A 106 4.69 4.98 -5.17
C ILE A 106 3.34 5.63 -5.40
N SER A 107 3.27 6.95 -5.28
CA SER A 107 2.05 7.70 -5.53
C SER A 107 2.32 8.84 -6.49
N ASP A 108 1.34 9.11 -7.34
CA ASP A 108 1.32 10.24 -8.27
C ASP A 108 0.07 11.08 -8.02
N PHE A 109 0.23 12.40 -8.01
CA PHE A 109 -0.90 13.30 -7.88
C PHE A 109 -1.63 13.37 -9.21
N ILE A 110 -2.95 13.16 -9.19
CA ILE A 110 -3.78 13.25 -10.39
C ILE A 110 -4.44 14.62 -10.44
N GLN A 111 -5.48 14.83 -9.66
CA GLN A 111 -6.25 16.08 -9.67
C GLN A 111 -6.92 16.34 -8.34
N SER A 112 -7.39 17.57 -8.12
CA SER A 112 -8.32 17.86 -7.03
C SER A 112 -9.63 17.08 -7.23
N GLY A 113 -10.26 16.63 -6.14
CA GLY A 113 -11.51 15.84 -6.20
C GLY A 113 -12.61 16.47 -7.08
N PRO A 114 -12.91 17.78 -6.94
CA PRO A 114 -13.92 18.44 -7.77
C PRO A 114 -13.56 18.49 -9.27
N GLN A 115 -12.28 18.66 -9.62
CA GLN A 115 -11.86 18.58 -11.03
C GLN A 115 -11.91 17.14 -11.54
N PHE A 116 -11.46 16.19 -10.72
CA PHE A 116 -11.44 14.78 -11.07
C PHE A 116 -12.85 14.27 -11.43
N SER A 117 -13.87 14.59 -10.64
CA SER A 117 -15.26 14.20 -10.96
C SER A 117 -15.80 14.87 -12.23
N LYS A 118 -15.30 16.05 -12.60
CA LYS A 118 -15.68 16.73 -13.85
C LYS A 118 -15.00 16.09 -15.06
N SER A 119 -13.72 15.75 -14.93
CA SER A 119 -12.94 15.11 -15.99
C SER A 119 -13.32 13.63 -16.21
N TYR A 120 -13.77 12.95 -15.15
CA TYR A 120 -14.11 11.52 -15.17
C TYR A 120 -15.51 11.29 -14.58
N PRO A 121 -16.59 11.59 -15.33
CA PRO A 121 -17.96 11.53 -14.81
C PRO A 121 -18.41 10.10 -14.44
N ASP A 122 -17.92 9.08 -15.15
CA ASP A 122 -18.32 7.69 -14.90
C ASP A 122 -17.61 7.06 -13.70
N LEU A 123 -16.47 7.63 -13.27
CA LEU A 123 -15.66 7.16 -12.14
C LEU A 123 -15.33 5.65 -12.20
N LYS A 124 -15.19 5.12 -13.42
CA LYS A 124 -14.85 3.72 -13.71
C LYS A 124 -13.55 3.67 -14.48
N PHE A 125 -12.64 2.83 -14.00
CA PHE A 125 -11.33 2.64 -14.59
C PHE A 125 -11.05 1.16 -14.71
N GLU A 126 -10.56 0.74 -15.86
CA GLU A 126 -10.17 -0.63 -16.15
C GLU A 126 -8.75 -0.63 -16.71
N GLY A 127 -7.97 -1.65 -16.40
CA GLY A 127 -6.58 -1.65 -16.78
C GLY A 127 -5.87 -2.94 -16.47
N GLU A 128 -4.57 -2.95 -16.70
CA GLU A 128 -3.72 -4.09 -16.35
C GLU A 128 -2.36 -3.66 -15.81
N LEU A 129 -1.86 -4.48 -14.90
CA LEU A 129 -0.50 -4.44 -14.38
C LEU A 129 0.32 -5.52 -15.09
N LEU A 130 1.46 -5.13 -15.64
CA LEU A 130 2.47 -6.04 -16.18
C LEU A 130 3.73 -5.89 -15.33
N TYR A 131 4.27 -7.00 -14.83
CA TYR A 131 5.47 -6.96 -13.99
C TYR A 131 6.23 -8.29 -14.01
N ARG A 132 7.43 -8.31 -13.43
CA ARG A 132 8.25 -9.50 -13.26
C ARG A 132 8.65 -9.73 -11.80
N ASP A 133 8.87 -10.98 -11.42
CA ASP A 133 9.51 -11.34 -10.15
C ASP A 133 11.04 -11.34 -10.26
N SER A 134 11.72 -11.67 -9.15
CA SER A 134 13.18 -11.80 -9.10
C SER A 134 13.74 -12.97 -9.91
N GLU A 135 12.91 -13.95 -10.29
CA GLU A 135 13.29 -15.11 -11.11
C GLU A 135 13.10 -14.81 -12.61
N GLY A 136 12.50 -13.66 -12.96
CA GLY A 136 12.23 -13.23 -14.33
C GLY A 136 10.89 -13.70 -14.88
N ASN A 137 10.05 -14.37 -14.07
CA ASN A 137 8.71 -14.77 -14.48
C ASN A 137 7.85 -13.51 -14.68
N SER A 138 7.11 -13.45 -15.78
CA SER A 138 6.25 -12.31 -16.11
C SER A 138 4.81 -12.58 -15.72
N PHE A 139 4.16 -11.57 -15.15
CA PHE A 139 2.78 -11.62 -14.68
C PHE A 139 1.95 -10.51 -15.32
N ARG A 140 0.65 -10.81 -15.51
CA ARG A 140 -0.36 -9.87 -15.98
C ARG A 140 -1.54 -9.93 -15.04
N GLU A 141 -1.94 -8.78 -14.49
CA GLU A 141 -3.05 -8.66 -13.55
C GLU A 141 -4.03 -7.58 -14.01
N PRO A 142 -5.22 -7.97 -14.49
CA PRO A 142 -6.25 -6.99 -14.80
C PRO A 142 -6.85 -6.43 -13.51
N PHE A 143 -7.24 -5.16 -13.53
CA PHE A 143 -7.95 -4.51 -12.43
C PHE A 143 -9.12 -3.68 -12.94
N LYS A 144 -10.06 -3.44 -12.03
CA LYS A 144 -11.22 -2.58 -12.24
C LYS A 144 -11.46 -1.77 -10.97
N ILE A 145 -11.51 -0.45 -11.12
CA ILE A 145 -11.68 0.50 -10.03
C ILE A 145 -12.99 1.26 -10.28
N GLU A 146 -13.87 1.27 -9.28
CA GLU A 146 -15.11 2.03 -9.29
C GLU A 146 -15.15 2.98 -8.08
N LEU A 147 -14.90 4.26 -8.32
CA LEU A 147 -14.77 5.29 -7.28
C LEU A 147 -16.12 5.83 -6.79
N LYS A 148 -17.23 5.46 -7.45
CA LYS A 148 -18.57 6.02 -7.19
C LYS A 148 -18.99 5.91 -5.72
N TYR A 149 -18.64 4.81 -5.05
CA TYR A 149 -18.99 4.59 -3.63
C TYR A 149 -18.06 5.35 -2.69
N GLN A 150 -16.76 5.39 -2.99
CA GLN A 150 -15.75 6.08 -2.18
C GLN A 150 -15.99 7.59 -2.16
N MET A 151 -16.35 8.19 -3.31
CA MET A 151 -16.60 9.64 -3.38
C MET A 151 -17.84 10.08 -2.60
N ARG A 152 -18.86 9.22 -2.48
CA ARG A 152 -20.06 9.52 -1.66
C ARG A 152 -19.75 9.57 -0.17
N LEU A 153 -18.90 8.66 0.32
CA LEU A 153 -18.48 8.63 1.72
C LEU A 153 -17.67 9.87 2.10
N LEU A 154 -16.90 10.42 1.16
CA LEU A 154 -16.10 11.63 1.37
C LEU A 154 -16.97 12.90 1.44
N HIS A 155 -18.08 12.96 0.70
CA HIS A 155 -19.02 14.11 0.76
C HIS A 155 -19.77 14.17 2.10
N VAL A 156 -20.19 13.03 2.65
CA VAL A 156 -20.94 12.98 3.92
C VAL A 156 -20.09 13.46 5.11
N SER A 157 -18.79 13.18 5.09
CA SER A 157 -17.87 13.66 6.14
C SER A 157 -17.69 15.19 6.16
N GLU A 158 -18.12 15.91 5.12
CA GLU A 158 -17.97 17.36 5.01
C GLU A 158 -19.20 18.11 5.56
N GLU A 159 -20.42 17.57 5.40
CA GLU A 159 -21.64 18.14 6.01
C GLU A 159 -21.64 18.00 7.54
N ASP A 160 -21.13 16.89 8.08
CA ASP A 160 -21.10 16.66 9.54
C ASP A 160 -19.97 17.41 10.28
N ASN A 161 -19.02 18.03 9.56
CA ASN A 161 -17.92 18.80 10.15
C ASN A 161 -18.13 20.31 10.17
N GLU A 162 -19.34 20.80 9.87
CA GLU A 162 -19.78 22.13 10.30
C GLU A 162 -20.05 22.13 11.82
N ILE A 163 -18.97 21.96 12.61
CA ILE A 163 -18.99 22.27 14.03
C ILE A 163 -19.40 23.75 14.13
N PRO A 164 -20.52 24.11 14.78
CA PRO A 164 -20.91 25.50 14.91
C PRO A 164 -19.79 26.25 15.65
N LYS A 165 -19.11 27.16 14.96
CA LYS A 165 -18.18 28.15 15.53
C LYS A 165 -18.97 29.12 16.44
N LYS A 166 -19.44 28.63 17.57
CA LYS A 166 -19.88 29.41 18.72
C LYS A 166 -19.28 28.80 19.96
N ILE A 167 -17.98 28.98 20.12
CA ILE A 167 -17.38 28.94 21.45
C ILE A 167 -17.85 30.24 22.14
N PRO A 168 -18.70 30.19 23.18
CA PRO A 168 -19.04 31.39 23.93
C PRO A 168 -17.76 31.97 24.52
N LYS A 169 -17.50 33.26 24.24
CA LYS A 169 -16.35 33.98 24.79
C LYS A 169 -16.41 33.91 26.33
N PRO A 170 -15.33 33.52 27.03
CA PRO A 170 -15.29 33.61 28.49
C PRO A 170 -15.36 35.09 28.89
N ASN A 171 -16.39 35.42 29.66
CA ASN A 171 -16.64 36.75 30.21
C ASN A 171 -15.51 37.08 31.21
N ARG A 172 -14.44 37.75 30.75
CA ARG A 172 -13.38 38.28 31.62
C ARG A 172 -13.94 39.49 32.36
N GLY A 173 -14.56 39.22 33.51
CA GLY A 173 -14.73 40.20 34.57
C GLY A 173 -13.36 40.68 35.03
N ILE A 174 -13.11 41.96 34.81
CA ILE A 174 -11.90 42.70 35.17
C ILE A 174 -11.94 42.95 36.68
N HIS A 175 -10.95 42.46 37.42
CA HIS A 175 -10.56 43.04 38.70
C HIS A 175 -9.16 43.65 38.55
N PRO A 176 -9.01 44.98 38.65
CA PRO A 176 -7.70 45.60 38.74
C PRO A 176 -7.33 45.77 40.22
N THR A 177 -6.45 44.91 40.74
CA THR A 177 -5.82 45.14 42.05
C THR A 177 -4.41 45.67 41.82
N ALA A 178 -4.23 46.92 42.19
CA ALA A 178 -3.04 47.73 42.03
C ALA A 178 -1.79 47.09 42.66
N ALA A 179 -0.73 46.92 41.86
CA ALA A 179 0.62 46.65 42.35
C ALA A 179 1.42 47.96 42.36
N LYS A 180 1.50 48.54 43.56
CA LYS A 180 2.21 49.77 43.91
C LYS A 180 3.72 49.53 43.91
N ALA A 181 4.40 50.27 43.02
CA ALA A 181 5.76 50.78 43.07
C ALA A 181 6.70 50.28 44.19
N ARG A 182 7.83 49.67 43.81
CA ARG A 182 9.13 49.91 44.45
C ARG A 182 10.24 49.99 43.41
N ARG A 183 10.77 51.21 43.27
CA ARG A 183 12.02 51.56 42.60
C ARG A 183 13.15 50.68 43.14
N ARG A 184 13.89 49.98 42.27
CA ARG A 184 15.26 49.55 42.57
C ARG A 184 16.20 50.47 41.81
N VAL A 185 16.96 51.21 42.62
CA VAL A 185 18.08 52.06 42.27
C VAL A 185 19.20 51.16 41.72
N MET A 186 19.71 51.50 40.54
CA MET A 186 21.00 51.00 40.06
C MET A 186 22.13 51.71 40.80
N PRO A 187 23.25 51.03 41.07
CA PRO A 187 24.54 51.69 41.05
C PRO A 187 25.35 51.29 39.81
N GLU A 188 25.89 52.35 39.23
CA GLU A 188 26.99 52.53 38.26
C GLU A 188 27.85 51.33 37.80
N PRO A 189 28.29 51.35 36.54
CA PRO A 189 29.48 50.64 36.08
C PRO A 189 30.75 51.45 36.38
N LEU A 190 31.71 50.81 37.06
CA LEU A 190 33.12 51.21 37.02
C LEU A 190 33.70 50.79 35.66
N GLY A 191 34.07 51.76 34.82
CA GLY A 191 35.07 51.55 33.76
C GLY A 191 36.49 51.72 34.32
N PRO A 192 37.54 51.91 33.50
CA PRO A 192 37.65 51.74 32.05
C PRO A 192 38.18 50.37 31.60
#